data_AF-X1APR7-F1
#
_entry.id   AF-X1APR7-F1
#
_cell.length_a   1.000
_cell.length_b   1.000
_cell.length_c   1.000
_cell.angle_alpha   90.00
_cell.angle_beta   90.00
_cell.angle_gamma   90.00
#
_symmetry.space_group_name_H-M   'P 1'
#
loop_
_entity.id
_entity.type
_entity.pdbx_description
1 polymer ?
#
loop_
_entity_poly.entity_id
_entity_poly.type
_entity_poly.pdbx_seq_one_letter_code
_entity_poly.pdbx_strand_id
1 'polypeptide(L)'
;MTANATTADSAKSLELGMNAHIKKPINPADLFEALLTWIKPGDRGVAAVAARPRIEVPEENLEALELAGFDVKAGIARVGGSVGSYQRVLRKFCDNQASSIEQLRAAVKAGDQELAVRTAHSLKGAAGALGITEVQELAAELEIALGESLQGVDVKLYEGLEQRLANSIVVIQAATPGQVASSEPVLEPLKISSEIFARLALIQQQLEDFDSEAEDSLDDLKADLVGSELAELLVPISKSVSAYDMEQAAEQLA
;
A
#
# COMPACT_ATOMS: atom_id res chain seq x y z
N MET A 1 -12.16 13.95 5.84
CA MET A 1 -12.29 12.67 5.12
C MET A 1 -12.98 11.65 6.04
N THR A 2 -14.25 11.34 5.83
CA THR A 2 -14.99 10.33 6.60
C THR A 2 -15.39 9.18 5.70
N ALA A 3 -15.33 7.95 6.21
CA ALA A 3 -15.53 6.71 5.44
C ALA A 3 -16.98 6.50 4.95
N ASN A 4 -17.93 7.28 5.47
CA ASN A 4 -19.26 7.45 4.90
C ASN A 4 -19.45 8.95 4.65
N ALA A 5 -19.48 9.34 3.38
CA ALA A 5 -19.77 10.71 2.97
C ALA A 5 -21.12 10.72 2.27
N THR A 6 -22.18 10.88 3.06
CA THR A 6 -23.52 11.17 2.56
C THR A 6 -23.56 12.62 2.03
N THR A 7 -24.58 12.99 1.26
CA THR A 7 -24.77 14.39 0.83
C THR A 7 -24.87 15.35 2.03
N ALA A 8 -25.31 14.87 3.20
CA ALA A 8 -25.32 15.63 4.45
C ALA A 8 -23.91 15.94 4.96
N ASP A 9 -22.94 15.05 4.76
CA ASP A 9 -21.55 15.26 5.19
C ASP A 9 -20.85 16.31 4.33
N SER A 10 -21.16 16.36 3.03
CA SER A 10 -20.67 17.40 2.11
C SER A 10 -21.20 18.79 2.46
N ALA A 11 -22.48 18.91 2.83
CA ALA A 11 -23.05 20.18 3.28
C ALA A 11 -22.43 20.65 4.61
N LYS A 12 -22.27 19.74 5.57
CA LYS A 12 -21.70 20.03 6.89
C LYS A 12 -20.24 20.43 6.85
N SER A 13 -19.45 19.85 5.94
CA SER A 13 -18.04 20.24 5.76
C SER A 13 -17.89 21.60 5.08
N LEU A 14 -18.83 21.97 4.19
CA LEU A 14 -18.89 23.32 3.63
C LEU A 14 -19.28 24.36 4.69
N GLU A 15 -20.24 24.05 5.55
CA GLU A 15 -20.64 24.92 6.69
C GLU A 15 -19.52 25.14 7.71
N LEU A 16 -18.62 24.15 7.86
CA LEU A 16 -17.43 24.25 8.72
C LEU A 16 -16.26 25.01 8.07
N GLY A 17 -16.47 25.59 6.89
CA GLY A 17 -15.49 26.45 6.21
C GLY A 17 -14.47 25.70 5.35
N MET A 18 -14.71 24.43 5.00
CA MET A 18 -13.85 23.70 4.08
C MET A 18 -14.11 24.10 2.62
N ASN A 19 -13.05 24.18 1.82
CA ASN A 19 -13.11 24.58 0.41
C ASN A 19 -13.72 23.50 -0.51
N ALA A 20 -13.53 22.22 -0.19
CA ALA A 20 -14.06 21.10 -0.96
C ALA A 20 -14.14 19.83 -0.10
N HIS A 21 -15.00 18.88 -0.51
CA HIS A 21 -15.12 17.56 0.10
C HIS A 21 -14.84 16.49 -0.96
N ILE A 22 -13.78 15.71 -0.76
CA ILE A 22 -13.47 14.53 -1.58
C ILE A 22 -13.83 13.28 -0.78
N LYS A 23 -14.69 12.44 -1.37
CA LYS A 23 -15.17 11.21 -0.73
C LYS A 23 -14.11 10.11 -0.87
N LYS A 24 -14.12 9.14 0.05
CA LYS A 24 -13.38 7.89 -0.11
C LYS A 24 -14.19 6.88 -0.95
N PRO A 25 -13.55 5.99 -1.74
CA PRO A 25 -12.13 5.99 -2.06
C PRO A 25 -11.75 7.23 -2.89
N ILE A 26 -10.54 7.75 -2.68
CA ILE A 26 -10.09 8.97 -3.35
C ILE A 26 -9.99 8.66 -4.85
N ASN A 27 -10.82 9.32 -5.65
CA ASN A 27 -10.67 9.33 -7.09
C ASN A 27 -9.65 10.42 -7.47
N PRO A 28 -8.52 10.06 -8.11
CA PRO A 28 -7.49 11.03 -8.49
C PRO A 28 -8.04 12.17 -9.37
N ALA A 29 -8.99 11.89 -10.26
CA ALA A 29 -9.57 12.91 -11.12
C ALA A 29 -10.29 13.99 -10.31
N ASP A 30 -11.14 13.57 -9.37
CA ASP A 30 -11.92 14.46 -8.50
C ASP A 30 -10.99 15.29 -7.58
N LEU A 31 -9.87 14.70 -7.15
CA LEU A 31 -8.84 15.39 -6.39
C LEU A 31 -8.14 16.47 -7.23
N PHE A 32 -7.69 16.14 -8.44
CA PHE A 32 -7.03 17.10 -9.32
C PHE A 32 -7.97 18.24 -9.73
N GLU A 33 -9.24 17.96 -10.00
CA GLU A 33 -10.26 18.98 -10.30
C GLU A 33 -10.47 19.93 -9.12
N ALA A 34 -10.58 19.39 -7.90
CA ALA A 34 -10.68 20.21 -6.70
C ALA A 34 -9.44 21.08 -6.50
N LEU A 35 -8.24 20.54 -6.71
CA LEU A 35 -6.99 21.30 -6.63
C LEU A 35 -6.96 22.41 -7.68
N LEU A 36 -7.28 22.14 -8.94
CA LEU A 36 -7.30 23.16 -10.01
C LEU A 36 -8.31 24.27 -9.75
N THR A 37 -9.41 23.95 -9.08
CA THR A 37 -10.45 24.94 -8.72
C THR A 37 -9.93 25.96 -7.69
N TRP A 38 -9.15 25.50 -6.70
CA TRP A 38 -8.71 26.33 -5.57
C TRP A 38 -7.27 26.81 -5.66
N ILE A 39 -6.45 26.16 -6.48
CA ILE A 39 -5.04 26.47 -6.70
C ILE A 39 -4.91 27.11 -8.07
N LYS A 40 -4.68 28.42 -8.10
CA LYS A 40 -4.36 29.12 -9.35
C LYS A 40 -3.10 28.52 -9.97
N PRO A 41 -3.17 28.01 -11.22
CA PRO A 41 -1.98 27.63 -11.96
C PRO A 41 -1.07 28.85 -12.08
N GLY A 42 0.19 28.67 -11.72
CA GLY A 42 1.17 29.74 -11.76
C GLY A 42 2.55 29.17 -11.63
N ASP A 43 3.51 29.89 -12.21
CA ASP A 43 4.93 29.61 -12.08
C ASP A 43 5.36 29.93 -10.64
N ARG A 44 5.03 29.01 -9.74
CA ARG A 44 5.63 28.97 -8.42
C ARG A 44 7.01 28.41 -8.70
N GLY A 45 8.06 29.17 -8.40
CA GLY A 45 9.43 28.72 -8.52
C GLY A 45 9.65 27.52 -7.61
N VAL A 46 9.18 26.35 -8.03
CA VAL A 46 9.70 25.07 -7.59
C VAL A 46 11.13 25.13 -8.10
N ALA A 47 12.10 25.23 -7.19
CA ALA A 47 13.49 25.02 -7.55
C ALA A 47 13.48 23.79 -8.43
N ALA A 48 13.91 23.94 -9.70
CA ALA A 48 13.80 22.90 -10.69
C ALA A 48 14.36 21.64 -10.03
N VAL A 49 13.46 20.72 -9.64
CA VAL A 49 13.84 19.40 -9.18
C VAL A 49 14.59 18.89 -10.38
N ALA A 50 15.92 18.90 -10.28
CA ALA A 50 16.82 18.59 -11.38
C ALA A 50 16.23 17.35 -12.01
N ALA A 51 15.73 17.50 -13.24
CA ALA A 51 14.84 16.56 -13.87
C ALA A 51 15.37 15.18 -13.51
N ARG A 52 14.65 14.45 -12.63
CA ARG A 52 15.03 13.09 -12.25
C ARG A 52 15.41 12.44 -13.57
N PRO A 53 16.58 11.80 -13.73
CA PRO A 53 16.81 11.05 -14.94
C PRO A 53 15.57 10.17 -15.04
N ARG A 54 14.76 10.42 -16.07
CA ARG A 54 13.65 9.56 -16.40
C ARG A 54 14.39 8.26 -16.64
N ILE A 55 14.37 7.38 -15.64
CA ILE A 55 14.73 6.00 -15.87
C ILE A 55 13.75 5.65 -16.97
N GLU A 56 14.27 5.58 -18.20
CA GLU A 56 13.61 4.90 -19.27
C GLU A 56 13.54 3.47 -18.76
N VAL A 57 12.51 3.22 -17.97
CA VAL A 57 12.03 1.88 -17.72
C VAL A 57 11.83 1.36 -19.13
N PRO A 58 12.54 0.30 -19.53
CA PRO A 58 12.22 -0.36 -20.78
C PRO A 58 10.70 -0.50 -20.83
N GLU A 59 10.09 -0.27 -21.99
CA GLU A 59 8.69 -0.65 -22.22
C GLU A 59 8.59 -2.19 -22.08
N GLU A 60 8.75 -2.70 -20.87
CA GLU A 60 8.44 -4.07 -20.50
C GLU A 60 6.93 -4.12 -20.39
N ASN A 61 6.33 -4.35 -21.56
CA ASN A 61 5.03 -4.96 -21.79
C ASN A 61 3.97 -4.65 -20.72
N LEU A 62 3.34 -3.48 -20.83
CA LEU A 62 1.97 -3.29 -20.33
C LEU A 62 1.00 -4.37 -20.85
N GLU A 63 1.37 -5.08 -21.93
CA GLU A 63 0.57 -6.11 -22.61
C GLU A 63 0.67 -7.52 -21.98
N ALA A 64 1.55 -7.79 -21.00
CA ALA A 64 1.84 -9.19 -20.61
C ALA A 64 1.19 -9.70 -19.32
N LEU A 65 0.67 -8.85 -18.44
CA LEU A 65 0.10 -9.30 -17.17
C LEU A 65 -1.43 -9.36 -17.23
N GLU A 66 -1.96 -10.38 -17.89
CA GLU A 66 -3.39 -10.71 -17.81
C GLU A 66 -3.62 -11.70 -16.67
N LEU A 67 -4.23 -11.21 -15.59
CA LEU A 67 -4.64 -12.02 -14.44
C LEU A 67 -6.14 -12.25 -14.52
N ALA A 68 -6.55 -13.52 -14.70
CA ALA A 68 -7.96 -13.88 -14.75
C ALA A 68 -8.67 -13.48 -13.44
N GLY A 69 -9.71 -12.64 -13.53
CA GLY A 69 -10.45 -12.13 -12.38
C GLY A 69 -9.88 -10.87 -11.72
N PHE A 70 -8.88 -10.23 -12.33
CA PHE A 70 -8.25 -9.00 -11.83
C PHE A 70 -8.46 -7.86 -12.82
N ASP A 71 -8.82 -6.68 -12.31
CA ASP A 71 -8.69 -5.44 -13.07
C ASP A 71 -7.25 -4.91 -12.94
N VAL A 72 -6.34 -5.52 -13.70
CA VAL A 72 -4.90 -5.21 -13.67
C VAL A 72 -4.64 -3.75 -14.05
N LYS A 73 -5.42 -3.19 -14.98
CA LYS A 73 -5.27 -1.78 -15.41
C LYS A 73 -5.62 -0.84 -14.26
N ALA A 74 -6.75 -1.09 -13.58
CA ALA A 74 -7.11 -0.29 -12.41
C ALA A 74 -6.13 -0.50 -11.25
N GLY A 75 -5.65 -1.73 -11.03
CA GLY A 75 -4.65 -2.05 -10.02
C GLY A 75 -3.33 -1.30 -10.23
N ILE A 76 -2.78 -1.30 -11.45
CA ILE A 76 -1.56 -0.55 -11.81
C ILE A 76 -1.77 0.95 -11.58
N ALA A 77 -2.90 1.51 -12.00
CA ALA A 77 -3.19 2.93 -11.81
C ALA A 77 -3.24 3.33 -10.32
N ARG A 78 -3.79 2.44 -9.45
CA ARG A 78 -3.87 2.67 -8.00
C ARG A 78 -2.52 2.54 -7.28
N VAL A 79 -1.60 1.71 -7.81
CA VAL A 79 -0.28 1.44 -7.23
C VAL A 79 0.83 2.37 -7.78
N GLY A 80 0.46 3.47 -8.42
CA GLY A 80 1.40 4.49 -8.89
C GLY A 80 1.91 4.29 -10.32
N GLY A 81 1.23 3.46 -11.12
CA GLY A 81 1.35 3.48 -12.59
C GLY A 81 2.42 2.60 -13.22
N SER A 82 3.17 1.79 -12.45
CA SER A 82 4.16 0.86 -13.00
C SER A 82 3.84 -0.61 -12.75
N VAL A 83 4.09 -1.45 -13.76
CA VAL A 83 3.89 -2.91 -13.70
C VAL A 83 4.79 -3.55 -12.64
N GLY A 84 6.04 -3.10 -12.52
CA GLY A 84 6.99 -3.60 -11.51
C GLY A 84 6.57 -3.30 -10.08
N SER A 85 6.04 -2.11 -9.79
CA SER A 85 5.45 -1.82 -8.48
C SER A 85 4.20 -2.66 -8.23
N TYR A 86 3.33 -2.82 -9.23
CA TYR A 86 2.14 -3.66 -9.10
C TYR A 86 2.49 -5.13 -8.79
N GLN A 87 3.48 -5.72 -9.46
CA GLN A 87 3.96 -7.08 -9.17
C GLN A 87 4.55 -7.23 -7.76
N ARG A 88 5.22 -6.20 -7.23
CA ARG A 88 5.72 -6.20 -5.84
C ARG A 88 4.56 -6.19 -4.84
N VAL A 89 3.55 -5.34 -5.05
CA VAL A 89 2.38 -5.27 -4.17
C VAL A 89 1.54 -6.55 -4.25
N LEU A 90 1.42 -7.17 -5.43
CA LEU A 90 0.79 -8.48 -5.59
C LEU A 90 1.48 -9.58 -4.76
N ARG A 91 2.82 -9.58 -4.71
CA ARG A 91 3.57 -10.51 -3.85
C ARG A 91 3.35 -10.24 -2.37
N LYS A 92 3.48 -8.98 -1.92
CA LYS A 92 3.18 -8.57 -0.54
C LYS A 92 1.75 -8.96 -0.13
N PHE A 93 0.79 -8.92 -1.05
CA PHE A 93 -0.57 -9.39 -0.79
C PHE A 93 -0.64 -10.89 -0.52
N CYS A 94 0.07 -11.72 -1.29
CA CYS A 94 0.15 -13.16 -1.00
C CYS A 94 0.74 -13.44 0.38
N ASP A 95 1.81 -12.74 0.76
CA ASP A 95 2.47 -12.94 2.05
C ASP A 95 1.59 -12.50 3.22
N ASN A 96 0.95 -11.32 3.10
CA ASN A 96 0.20 -10.72 4.20
C ASN A 96 -1.22 -11.28 4.36
N GLN A 97 -1.84 -11.76 3.28
CA GLN A 97 -3.26 -12.15 3.29
C GLN A 97 -3.49 -13.65 3.32
N ALA A 98 -2.45 -14.49 3.17
CA ALA A 98 -2.58 -15.94 3.23
C ALA A 98 -3.22 -16.43 4.55
N SER A 99 -2.91 -15.78 5.67
CA SER A 99 -3.47 -16.13 6.99
C SER A 99 -4.76 -15.40 7.36
N SER A 100 -5.28 -14.50 6.53
CA SER A 100 -6.39 -13.61 6.90
C SER A 100 -7.68 -14.38 7.21
N ILE A 101 -7.94 -15.49 6.50
CA ILE A 101 -9.10 -16.36 6.76
C ILE A 101 -8.98 -17.07 8.11
N GLU A 102 -7.78 -17.55 8.45
CA GLU A 102 -7.53 -18.19 9.73
C GLU A 102 -7.69 -17.20 10.88
N GLN A 103 -7.18 -15.97 10.71
CA GLN A 103 -7.35 -14.88 11.67
C GLN A 103 -8.81 -14.49 11.86
N LEU A 104 -9.58 -14.40 10.76
CA LEU A 104 -11.02 -14.15 10.81
C LEU A 104 -11.75 -15.24 11.61
N ARG A 105 -11.49 -16.52 11.31
CA ARG A 105 -12.09 -17.65 12.04
C ARG A 105 -11.71 -17.65 13.51
N ALA A 106 -10.45 -17.33 13.83
CA ALA A 106 -9.96 -17.25 15.21
C ALA A 106 -10.64 -16.12 15.98
N ALA A 107 -10.75 -14.92 15.39
CA ALA A 107 -11.40 -13.76 15.99
C ALA A 107 -12.89 -14.04 16.28
N VAL A 108 -13.61 -14.65 15.32
CA VAL A 108 -15.01 -15.03 15.49
C VAL A 108 -15.18 -16.06 16.61
N LYS A 109 -14.32 -17.08 16.65
CA LYS A 109 -14.34 -18.11 17.70
C LYS A 109 -14.01 -17.55 19.09
N ALA A 110 -13.13 -16.54 19.14
CA ALA A 110 -12.79 -15.82 20.37
C ALA A 110 -13.88 -14.82 20.81
N GLY A 111 -14.88 -14.55 19.96
CA GLY A 111 -15.89 -13.53 20.22
C GLY A 111 -15.39 -12.10 20.01
N ASP A 112 -14.23 -11.91 19.37
CA ASP A 112 -13.62 -10.60 19.12
C ASP A 112 -14.16 -10.02 17.81
N GLN A 113 -15.30 -9.34 17.92
CA GLN A 113 -15.99 -8.73 16.79
C GLN A 113 -15.17 -7.62 16.14
N GLU A 114 -14.47 -6.83 16.95
CA GLU A 114 -13.68 -5.72 16.46
C GLU A 114 -12.50 -6.20 15.60
N LEU A 115 -11.78 -7.21 16.08
CA LEU A 115 -10.70 -7.83 15.30
C LEU A 115 -11.22 -8.46 14.02
N ALA A 116 -12.35 -9.18 14.07
CA ALA A 116 -12.93 -9.82 12.88
C ALA A 116 -13.30 -8.78 11.80
N VAL A 117 -13.98 -7.69 12.20
CA VAL A 117 -14.33 -6.59 11.27
C VAL A 117 -13.08 -5.93 10.71
N ARG A 118 -12.05 -5.67 11.53
CA ARG A 118 -10.78 -5.07 11.07
C ARG A 118 -10.05 -5.95 10.06
N THR A 119 -10.02 -7.27 10.27
CA THR A 119 -9.38 -8.20 9.33
C THR A 119 -10.13 -8.24 8.01
N ALA A 120 -11.47 -8.28 8.03
CA ALA A 120 -12.30 -8.21 6.82
C ALA A 120 -12.10 -6.87 6.08
N HIS A 121 -12.07 -5.75 6.81
CA HIS A 121 -11.82 -4.42 6.26
C HIS A 121 -10.45 -4.33 5.56
N SER A 122 -9.41 -4.87 6.21
CA SER A 122 -8.04 -4.87 5.68
C SER A 122 -7.95 -5.70 4.40
N LEU A 123 -8.58 -6.87 4.38
CA LEU A 123 -8.64 -7.74 3.19
C LEU A 123 -9.40 -7.05 2.04
N LYS A 124 -10.54 -6.41 2.32
CA LYS A 124 -11.30 -5.61 1.34
C LYS A 124 -10.44 -4.51 0.74
N GLY A 125 -9.74 -3.74 1.58
CA GLY A 125 -8.88 -2.64 1.14
C GLY A 125 -7.74 -3.12 0.25
N ALA A 126 -7.04 -4.18 0.68
CA ALA A 126 -5.93 -4.76 -0.06
C ALA A 126 -6.36 -5.35 -1.41
N ALA A 127 -7.48 -6.10 -1.44
CA ALA A 127 -8.06 -6.63 -2.67
C ALA A 127 -8.50 -5.51 -3.63
N GLY A 128 -9.13 -4.46 -3.10
CA GLY A 128 -9.57 -3.32 -3.90
C GLY A 128 -8.41 -2.51 -4.48
N ALA A 129 -7.33 -2.32 -3.74
CA ALA A 129 -6.12 -1.66 -4.25
C ALA A 129 -5.52 -2.41 -5.45
N LEU A 130 -5.57 -3.75 -5.42
CA LEU A 130 -5.01 -4.62 -6.45
C LEU A 130 -5.97 -4.97 -7.58
N GLY A 131 -7.24 -4.58 -7.50
CA GLY A 131 -8.26 -4.89 -8.51
C GLY A 131 -8.77 -6.33 -8.44
N ILE A 132 -8.70 -6.98 -7.27
CA ILE A 132 -9.20 -8.35 -7.05
C ILE A 132 -10.69 -8.28 -6.68
N THR A 133 -11.54 -8.05 -7.68
CA THR A 133 -12.94 -7.66 -7.47
C THR A 133 -13.74 -8.67 -6.66
N GLU A 134 -13.69 -9.96 -6.99
CA GLU A 134 -14.49 -10.99 -6.29
C GLU A 134 -14.11 -11.11 -4.80
N VAL A 135 -12.80 -10.99 -4.48
CA VAL A 135 -12.33 -11.01 -3.08
C VAL A 135 -12.75 -9.75 -2.34
N GLN A 136 -12.69 -8.58 -3.01
CA GLN A 136 -13.13 -7.31 -2.43
C GLN A 136 -14.62 -7.33 -2.08
N GLU A 137 -15.48 -7.83 -2.98
CA GLU A 137 -16.92 -7.92 -2.78
C GLU A 137 -17.27 -8.84 -1.60
N LEU A 138 -16.73 -10.06 -1.59
CA LEU A 138 -16.97 -11.01 -0.50
C LEU A 138 -16.42 -10.52 0.84
N ALA A 139 -15.26 -9.86 0.86
CA ALA A 139 -14.72 -9.26 2.08
C ALA A 139 -15.58 -8.09 2.59
N ALA A 140 -16.19 -7.31 1.69
CA ALA A 140 -17.13 -6.25 2.06
C ALA A 140 -18.43 -6.80 2.64
N GLU A 141 -19.00 -7.84 2.02
CA GLU A 141 -20.17 -8.54 2.56
C GLU A 141 -19.88 -9.13 3.94
N LEU A 142 -18.68 -9.71 4.11
CA LEU A 142 -18.25 -10.30 5.37
C LEU A 142 -18.03 -9.23 6.46
N GLU A 143 -17.43 -8.10 6.11
CA GLU A 143 -17.25 -6.95 7.01
C GLU A 143 -18.60 -6.43 7.54
N ILE A 144 -19.60 -6.30 6.66
CA ILE A 144 -20.96 -5.87 7.05
C ILE A 144 -21.60 -6.89 7.98
N ALA A 145 -21.59 -8.17 7.61
CA ALA A 145 -22.20 -9.23 8.40
C ALA A 145 -21.56 -9.34 9.80
N LEU A 146 -20.23 -9.24 9.87
CA LEU A 146 -19.47 -9.22 11.12
C LEU A 146 -19.75 -7.96 11.96
N GLY A 147 -20.01 -6.82 11.32
CA GLY A 147 -20.41 -5.59 12.00
C GLY A 147 -21.78 -5.69 12.67
N GLU A 148 -22.70 -6.49 12.11
CA GLU A 148 -24.03 -6.70 12.68
C GLU A 148 -24.04 -7.76 13.78
N SER A 149 -23.44 -8.93 13.53
CA SER A 149 -23.42 -10.04 14.49
C SER A 149 -22.40 -11.12 14.13
N LEU A 150 -21.62 -11.57 15.12
CA LEU A 150 -20.75 -12.73 14.97
C LEU A 150 -21.51 -14.06 14.78
N GLN A 151 -22.75 -14.16 15.25
CA GLN A 151 -23.51 -15.42 15.29
C GLN A 151 -24.43 -15.62 14.07
N GLY A 152 -24.46 -14.65 13.13
CA GLY A 152 -25.35 -14.67 11.96
C GLY A 152 -24.62 -14.77 10.61
N VAL A 153 -23.29 -14.88 10.62
CA VAL A 153 -22.51 -14.92 9.38
C VAL A 153 -22.68 -16.29 8.71
N ASP A 154 -23.12 -16.29 7.45
CA ASP A 154 -23.29 -17.51 6.66
C ASP A 154 -21.92 -18.20 6.45
N VAL A 155 -21.86 -19.49 6.79
CA VAL A 155 -20.67 -20.33 6.57
C VAL A 155 -20.25 -20.32 5.10
N LYS A 156 -21.21 -20.23 4.17
CA LYS A 156 -20.94 -20.15 2.74
C LYS A 156 -20.18 -18.89 2.34
N LEU A 157 -20.33 -17.79 3.09
CA LEU A 157 -19.62 -16.55 2.81
C LEU A 157 -18.13 -16.69 3.15
N TYR A 158 -17.80 -17.35 4.26
CA TYR A 158 -16.41 -17.69 4.59
C TYR A 158 -15.79 -18.66 3.59
N GLU A 159 -16.50 -19.73 3.23
CA GLU A 159 -16.01 -20.71 2.26
C GLU A 159 -15.80 -20.09 0.88
N GLY A 160 -16.72 -19.23 0.45
CA GLY A 160 -16.60 -18.46 -0.79
C GLY A 160 -15.38 -17.55 -0.78
N LEU A 161 -15.20 -16.75 0.29
CA LEU A 161 -14.06 -15.85 0.41
C LEU A 161 -12.72 -16.61 0.46
N GLU A 162 -12.65 -17.70 1.22
CA GLU A 162 -11.48 -18.57 1.31
C GLU A 162 -11.11 -19.15 -0.07
N GLN A 163 -12.09 -19.67 -0.80
CA GLN A 163 -11.87 -20.24 -2.12
C GLN A 163 -11.41 -19.18 -3.13
N ARG A 164 -12.02 -18.00 -3.13
CA ARG A 164 -11.62 -16.90 -4.03
C ARG A 164 -10.23 -16.38 -3.70
N LEU A 165 -9.93 -16.17 -2.42
CA LEU A 165 -8.60 -15.73 -1.99
C LEU A 165 -7.53 -16.75 -2.37
N ALA A 166 -7.75 -18.05 -2.12
CA ALA A 166 -6.82 -19.10 -2.49
C ALA A 166 -6.57 -19.14 -4.00
N ASN A 167 -7.63 -19.04 -4.82
CA ASN A 167 -7.51 -18.98 -6.27
C ASN A 167 -6.72 -17.74 -6.72
N SER A 168 -6.98 -16.57 -6.14
CA SER A 168 -6.24 -15.34 -6.43
C SER A 168 -4.75 -15.47 -6.09
N ILE A 169 -4.41 -16.09 -4.95
CA ILE A 169 -3.01 -16.32 -4.56
C ILE A 169 -2.31 -17.24 -5.58
N VAL A 170 -2.96 -18.32 -6.01
CA VAL A 170 -2.40 -19.23 -7.04
C VAL A 170 -2.18 -18.49 -8.36
N VAL A 171 -3.16 -17.69 -8.79
CA VAL A 171 -3.08 -16.88 -10.02
C VAL A 171 -1.94 -15.87 -9.94
N ILE A 172 -1.78 -15.17 -8.80
CA ILE A 172 -0.68 -14.23 -8.58
C ILE A 172 0.67 -14.95 -8.61
N GLN A 173 0.83 -16.05 -7.88
CA GLN A 173 2.08 -16.81 -7.82
C GLN A 173 2.48 -17.36 -9.20
N ALA A 174 1.51 -17.80 -10.00
CA ALA A 174 1.75 -18.30 -11.36
C ALA A 174 2.18 -17.19 -12.34
N ALA A 175 1.68 -15.97 -12.15
CA ALA A 175 2.00 -14.80 -12.99
C ALA A 175 3.20 -13.99 -12.48
N THR A 176 3.66 -14.26 -11.26
CA THR A 176 4.90 -13.74 -10.70
C THR A 176 5.86 -14.88 -10.38
N PRO A 177 6.16 -15.78 -11.35
CA PRO A 177 7.14 -16.84 -11.14
C PRO A 177 8.46 -16.19 -10.79
N GLY A 178 9.04 -16.62 -9.67
CA GLY A 178 9.99 -15.83 -8.91
C GLY A 178 11.05 -15.09 -9.72
N GLN A 179 11.04 -13.76 -9.61
CA GLN A 179 12.26 -13.08 -9.17
C GLN A 179 12.50 -13.46 -7.69
N VAL A 180 12.80 -14.74 -7.49
CA VAL A 180 13.70 -15.18 -6.44
C VAL A 180 15.08 -14.91 -7.02
N ALA A 181 15.46 -13.63 -7.02
CA ALA A 181 16.87 -13.28 -6.91
C ALA A 181 17.18 -13.27 -5.40
N SER A 182 17.03 -14.43 -4.76
CA SER A 182 17.93 -14.80 -3.70
C SER A 182 19.31 -14.86 -4.34
N SER A 183 20.09 -13.80 -4.20
CA SER A 183 21.53 -13.95 -4.24
C SER A 183 21.91 -14.62 -2.93
N GLU A 184 22.21 -15.91 -2.99
CA GLU A 184 22.92 -16.61 -1.92
C GLU A 184 24.25 -15.89 -1.59
N PRO A 185 24.75 -16.02 -0.36
CA PRO A 185 25.79 -15.16 0.19
C PRO A 185 27.15 -15.54 -0.41
N VAL A 186 27.56 -14.84 -1.45
CA VAL A 186 28.98 -14.71 -1.76
C VAL A 186 29.49 -13.62 -0.83
N LEU A 187 30.29 -14.01 0.17
CA LEU A 187 31.06 -13.10 1.01
C LEU A 187 32.04 -12.32 0.10
N GLU A 188 31.56 -11.23 -0.47
CA GLU A 188 32.40 -10.22 -1.12
C GLU A 188 32.26 -8.89 -0.38
N PRO A 189 33.37 -8.14 -0.23
CA PRO A 189 33.45 -6.95 0.61
C PRO A 189 32.44 -5.88 0.15
N LEU A 190 31.74 -5.27 1.12
CA LEU A 190 30.73 -4.22 1.00
C LEU A 190 30.90 -3.33 -0.24
N LYS A 191 30.26 -3.72 -1.35
CA LYS A 191 29.90 -2.79 -2.42
C LYS A 191 28.54 -2.23 -2.05
N ILE A 192 28.53 -1.12 -1.32
CA ILE A 192 27.33 -0.28 -1.20
C ILE A 192 26.96 0.09 -2.65
N SER A 193 25.90 -0.51 -3.17
CA SER A 193 25.48 -0.23 -4.53
C SER A 193 24.99 1.21 -4.62
N SER A 194 25.17 1.85 -5.78
CA SER A 194 24.63 3.19 -6.05
C SER A 194 23.13 3.28 -5.76
N GLU A 195 22.43 2.16 -5.82
CA GLU A 195 21.02 2.00 -5.47
C GLU A 195 20.74 2.23 -3.98
N ILE A 196 21.55 1.65 -3.09
CA ILE A 196 21.38 1.86 -1.64
C ILE A 196 21.63 3.33 -1.29
N PHE A 197 22.65 3.94 -1.90
CA PHE A 197 22.95 5.36 -1.67
C PHE A 197 21.81 6.27 -2.17
N ALA A 198 21.22 5.96 -3.32
CA ALA A 198 20.07 6.69 -3.85
C ALA A 198 18.85 6.58 -2.92
N ARG A 199 18.62 5.42 -2.32
CA ARG A 199 17.52 5.19 -1.37
C ARG A 199 17.76 5.87 -0.03
N LEU A 200 18.98 5.85 0.50
CA LEU A 200 19.34 6.60 1.71
C LEU A 200 19.17 8.11 1.49
N ALA A 201 19.59 8.64 0.34
CA ALA A 201 19.40 10.04 -0.01
C ALA A 201 17.92 10.42 -0.15
N LEU A 202 17.10 9.52 -0.70
CA LEU A 202 15.66 9.72 -0.76
C LEU A 202 15.03 9.77 0.64
N ILE A 203 15.40 8.84 1.52
CA ILE A 203 14.90 8.81 2.91
C ILE A 203 15.35 10.08 3.64
N GLN A 204 16.60 10.50 3.49
CA GLN A 204 17.09 11.75 4.07
C GLN A 204 16.25 12.95 3.64
N GLN A 205 15.95 13.04 2.35
CA GLN A 205 15.09 14.10 1.83
C GLN A 205 13.67 14.03 2.41
N GLN A 206 13.08 12.84 2.48
CA GLN A 206 11.74 12.64 3.06
C GLN A 206 11.70 13.05 4.54
N LEU A 207 12.76 12.79 5.30
CA LEU A 207 12.87 13.21 6.70
C LEU A 207 12.99 14.73 6.83
N GLU A 208 13.80 15.37 5.98
CA GLU A 208 13.91 16.85 5.94
C GLU A 208 12.60 17.53 5.51
N ASP A 209 11.85 16.90 4.62
CA ASP A 209 10.57 17.39 4.11
C ASP A 209 9.36 17.01 5.01
N PHE A 210 9.59 16.33 6.15
CA PHE A 210 8.56 15.78 7.05
C PHE A 210 7.52 14.90 6.33
N ASP A 211 7.96 14.16 5.32
CA ASP A 211 7.14 13.28 4.52
C ASP A 211 6.83 11.98 5.29
N SER A 212 5.55 11.64 5.40
CA SER A 212 5.09 10.39 6.01
C SER A 212 5.56 9.15 5.26
N GLU A 213 5.96 9.26 3.99
CA GLU A 213 6.53 8.16 3.20
C GLU A 213 7.95 7.75 3.66
N ALA A 214 8.58 8.50 4.56
CA ALA A 214 9.88 8.17 5.13
C ALA A 214 9.86 6.82 5.88
N GLU A 215 8.77 6.52 6.59
CA GLU A 215 8.63 5.27 7.36
C GLU A 215 8.59 4.06 6.42
N ASP A 216 7.74 4.12 5.39
CA ASP A 216 7.60 3.07 4.38
C ASP A 216 8.91 2.85 3.61
N SER A 217 9.58 3.94 3.22
CA SER A 217 10.83 3.90 2.46
C SER A 217 11.98 3.30 3.28
N LEU A 218 12.02 3.60 4.58
CA LEU A 218 13.00 3.07 5.53
C LEU A 218 12.77 1.59 5.85
N ASP A 219 11.52 1.17 6.02
CA ASP A 219 11.19 -0.24 6.24
C ASP A 219 11.43 -1.09 4.98
N ASP A 220 11.14 -0.56 3.79
CA ASP A 220 11.52 -1.20 2.53
C ASP A 220 13.05 -1.33 2.40
N LEU A 221 13.83 -0.32 2.82
CA LEU A 221 15.30 -0.40 2.79
C LEU A 221 15.84 -1.40 3.81
N LYS A 222 15.27 -1.44 5.01
CA LYS A 222 15.63 -2.43 6.04
C LYS A 222 15.31 -3.86 5.59
N ALA A 223 14.17 -4.06 4.92
CA ALA A 223 13.77 -5.37 4.39
C ALA A 223 14.75 -5.90 3.33
N ASP A 224 15.27 -5.02 2.47
CA ASP A 224 16.25 -5.41 1.45
C ASP A 224 17.67 -5.61 2.00
N LEU A 225 17.93 -5.12 3.21
CA LEU A 225 19.25 -5.16 3.87
C LEU A 225 19.33 -6.17 5.02
N VAL A 226 18.31 -7.03 5.20
CA VAL A 226 18.24 -8.02 6.29
C VAL A 226 19.52 -8.87 6.33
N GLY A 227 20.19 -8.87 7.49
CA GLY A 227 21.44 -9.60 7.71
C GLY A 227 22.73 -8.82 7.38
N SER A 228 22.62 -7.55 7.01
CA SER A 228 23.77 -6.64 6.83
C SER A 228 23.98 -5.72 8.04
N GLU A 229 25.22 -5.23 8.22
CA GLU A 229 25.54 -4.21 9.25
C GLU A 229 24.74 -2.91 9.04
N LEU A 230 24.38 -2.58 7.80
CA LEU A 230 23.56 -1.41 7.48
C LEU A 230 22.14 -1.53 8.02
N ALA A 231 21.53 -2.72 8.03
CA ALA A 231 20.20 -2.90 8.61
C ALA A 231 20.18 -2.63 10.12
N GLU A 232 21.26 -2.95 10.84
CA GLU A 232 21.38 -2.64 12.27
C GLU A 232 21.51 -1.12 12.52
N LEU A 233 22.21 -0.40 11.63
CA LEU A 233 22.35 1.05 11.70
C LEU A 233 21.03 1.81 11.43
N LEU A 234 20.09 1.21 10.68
CA LEU A 234 18.79 1.82 10.38
C LEU A 234 17.74 1.61 11.48
N VAL A 235 17.97 0.71 12.44
CA VAL A 235 17.07 0.46 13.59
C VAL A 235 16.81 1.71 14.44
N PRO A 236 17.83 2.47 14.91
CA PRO A 236 17.59 3.68 15.69
C PRO A 236 16.82 4.75 14.90
N ILE A 237 17.13 4.91 13.61
CA ILE A 237 16.45 5.86 12.72
C ILE A 237 14.97 5.51 12.61
N SER A 238 14.66 4.23 12.37
CA SER A 238 13.28 3.74 12.28
C SER A 238 12.48 3.98 13.55
N LYS A 239 13.13 3.87 14.71
CA LYS A 239 12.49 4.18 15.99
C LYS A 239 12.16 5.67 16.13
N SER A 240 13.03 6.57 15.67
CA SER A 240 12.78 8.02 15.68
C SER A 240 11.66 8.40 14.71
N VAL A 241 11.63 7.78 13.51
CA VAL A 241 10.56 7.97 12.53
C VAL A 241 9.20 7.51 13.07
N SER A 242 9.10 6.31 13.64
CA SER A 242 7.84 5.82 14.24
C SER A 242 7.42 6.60 15.50
N ALA A 243 8.34 7.37 16.10
CA ALA A 243 8.04 8.31 17.19
C ALA A 243 7.64 9.71 16.69
N TYR A 244 7.50 9.91 15.38
CA TYR A 244 7.28 11.20 14.70
C TYR A 244 8.40 12.23 14.92
N ASP A 245 9.60 11.79 15.31
CA ASP A 245 10.78 12.63 15.49
C ASP A 245 11.64 12.62 14.22
N MET A 246 11.15 13.31 13.19
CA MET A 246 11.77 13.35 11.85
C MET A 246 13.11 14.11 11.84
N GLU A 247 13.24 15.11 12.71
CA GLU A 247 14.47 15.92 12.84
C GLU A 247 15.60 15.07 13.43
N GLN A 248 15.33 14.31 14.50
CA GLN A 248 16.28 13.36 15.06
C GLN A 248 16.61 12.22 14.09
N ALA A 249 15.62 11.73 13.33
CA ALA A 249 15.85 10.70 12.32
C ALA A 249 16.76 11.19 11.18
N ALA A 250 16.60 12.45 10.74
CA ALA A 250 17.45 13.06 9.72
C ALA A 250 18.90 13.22 10.21
N GLU A 251 19.10 13.68 11.44
CA GLU A 251 20.44 13.82 12.05
C GLU A 251 21.17 12.48 12.20
N GLN A 252 20.44 11.39 12.48
CA GLN A 252 21.01 10.05 12.60
C GLN A 252 21.39 9.43 11.25
N LEU A 253 20.82 9.92 10.15
CA LEU A 253 21.03 9.41 8.80
C LEU A 253 22.15 10.17 8.05
N ALA A 254 22.48 11.40 8.47
CA ALA A 254 23.51 12.26 7.89
C ALA A 254 24.95 11.80 8.17
#